data_AF-A0A453J8A4-F1
#
_entry.id   AF-A0A453J8A4-F1
#
_cell.length_a   1.000
_cell.length_b   1.000
_cell.length_c   1.000
_cell.angle_alpha   90.00
_cell.angle_beta   90.00
_cell.angle_gamma   90.00
#
_symmetry.space_group_name_H-M   'P 1'
#
loop_
_entity.id
_entity.type
_entity.pdbx_description
1 polymer ?
#
loop_
_entity_poly.entity_id
_entity_poly.type
_entity_poly.pdbx_seq_one_letter_code
_entity_poly.pdbx_strand_id
1 'polypeptide(L)' 'SPWRALLQRALDANAHLKHSTFFQLATVGAAGRPANRTVVFRCPPALV' A
#
# COMPACT_ATOMS: atom_id res chain seq x y z
N SER A 1 11.27 11.91 0.71
CA SER A 1 12.04 10.66 0.54
C SER A 1 12.04 10.24 -0.92
N PRO A 2 13.14 9.71 -1.47
CA PRO A 2 13.29 9.44 -2.90
C PRO A 2 12.33 8.37 -3.44
N TRP A 3 11.86 7.45 -2.60
CA TRP A 3 10.94 6.37 -2.97
C TRP A 3 9.52 6.84 -3.30
N ARG A 4 9.11 8.04 -2.84
CA ARG A 4 7.73 8.53 -3.04
C ARG A 4 7.38 8.71 -4.52
N ALA A 5 8.31 9.27 -5.29
CA ALA A 5 8.13 9.48 -6.72
C ALA A 5 8.05 8.15 -7.49
N LEU A 6 8.80 7.13 -7.07
CA LEU A 6 8.73 5.79 -7.66
C LEU A 6 7.39 5.12 -7.37
N LEU A 7 6.91 5.20 -6.13
CA LEU A 7 5.61 4.65 -5.74
C LEU A 7 4.46 5.34 -6.50
N GLN A 8 4.50 6.66 -6.63
CA GLN A 8 3.48 7.40 -7.38
C GLN A 8 3.44 6.98 -8.86
N ARG A 9 4.60 6.93 -9.53
CA ARG A 9 4.69 6.47 -10.92
C ARG A 9 4.16 5.04 -11.10
N ALA A 10 4.44 4.15 -10.14
CA ALA A 10 3.95 2.78 -10.18
C ALA A 10 2.41 2.71 -10.00
N LEU A 11 1.84 3.52 -9.10
CA LEU A 11 0.39 3.62 -8.92
C LEU A 11 -0.30 4.17 -10.17
N ASP A 12 0.26 5.23 -10.77
CA ASP A 12 -0.30 5.84 -11.98
C ASP A 12 -0.27 4.87 -13.18
N ALA A 13 0.85 4.19 -13.41
CA ALA A 13 1.00 3.22 -14.49
C ALA A 13 0.03 2.02 -14.35
N ASN A 14 -0.31 1.64 -13.11
CA ASN A 14 -1.18 0.50 -12.80
C ASN A 14 -2.59 0.92 -12.35
N ALA A 15 -3.00 2.18 -12.55
CA ALA A 15 -4.29 2.70 -12.11
C ALA A 15 -5.49 1.99 -12.76
N HIS A 16 -5.29 1.37 -13.93
CA HIS A 16 -6.28 0.55 -14.62
C HIS A 16 -6.57 -0.78 -13.90
N LEU A 17 -5.66 -1.26 -13.05
CA LEU A 17 -5.84 -2.45 -12.23
C LEU A 17 -6.42 -2.06 -10.87
N LYS A 18 -7.66 -2.45 -10.58
CA LYS A 18 -8.32 -2.15 -9.29
C LYS A 18 -7.51 -2.63 -8.06
N HIS A 19 -6.72 -3.67 -8.23
CA HIS A 19 -5.91 -4.30 -7.18
C HIS A 19 -4.48 -3.72 -7.07
N SER A 20 -4.08 -2.75 -7.90
CA SER A 20 -2.75 -2.13 -7.82
C SER A 20 -2.51 -1.35 -6.51
N THR A 21 -3.60 -1.02 -5.81
CA THR A 21 -3.59 -0.36 -4.49
C THR A 21 -3.54 -1.35 -3.33
N PHE A 22 -3.54 -2.67 -3.60
CA PHE A 22 -3.53 -3.68 -2.54
C PHE A 22 -2.10 -4.03 -2.14
N PHE A 23 -1.86 -4.14 -0.84
CA PHE A 23 -0.56 -4.58 -0.30
C PHE A 23 -0.76 -5.53 0.89
N GLN A 24 0.27 -6.33 1.16
CA GLN A 24 0.31 -7.27 2.28
C GLN A 24 0.80 -6.56 3.54
N LEU A 25 0.00 -6.59 4.60
CA LEU A 25 0.38 -6.06 5.90
C LEU A 25 0.75 -7.21 6.84
N ALA A 26 2.05 -7.37 7.06
CA ALA A 26 2.59 -8.28 8.07
C ALA A 26 2.57 -7.61 9.46
N THR A 27 2.04 -8.33 10.44
CA THR A 27 1.98 -7.92 11.86
C THR A 27 2.39 -9.08 12.75
N VAL A 28 2.86 -8.79 13.95
CA VAL A 28 3.08 -9.81 15.00
C VAL A 28 2.01 -9.61 16.06
N GLY A 29 1.23 -10.65 16.32
CA GLY A 29 0.18 -10.63 17.34
C GLY A 29 0.75 -10.64 18.77
N ALA A 30 -0.09 -10.35 19.76
CA ALA A 30 0.33 -10.33 21.17
C ALA A 30 0.95 -11.66 21.66
N ALA A 31 0.56 -12.79 21.05
CA ALA A 31 1.12 -14.11 21.30
C ALA A 31 2.45 -14.37 20.55
N GLY A 32 3.09 -13.35 19.96
CA GLY A 32 4.33 -13.47 19.19
C GLY A 32 4.19 -14.17 17.83
N ARG A 33 2.96 -14.44 17.39
CA ARG A 33 2.70 -15.15 16.12
C ARG A 33 2.54 -14.17 14.96
N PRO A 34 3.13 -14.45 13.78
CA PRO A 34 2.94 -13.62 12.61
C PRO A 34 1.49 -13.72 12.09
N ALA A 35 0.98 -12.60 11.57
CA ALA A 35 -0.30 -12.52 10.88
C ALA A 35 -0.13 -11.63 9.65
N ASN A 36 -0.70 -12.06 8.52
CA ASN A 36 -0.66 -11.32 7.26
C ASN A 36 -2.08 -11.10 6.72
N ARG A 37 -2.33 -9.93 6.13
CA ARG A 37 -3.62 -9.58 5.53
C ARG A 37 -3.44 -8.61 4.37
N THR A 38 -4.24 -8.78 3.32
CA THR A 38 -4.33 -7.80 2.24
C THR A 38 -5.09 -6.57 2.72
N VAL A 39 -4.52 -5.38 2.51
CA VAL A 39 -5.15 -4.09 2.84
C VAL A 39 -5.06 -3.14 1.64
N VAL A 40 -5.92 -2.13 1.64
CA VAL A 40 -5.97 -1.12 0.58
C VAL A 40 -5.15 0.10 1.00
N PHE A 41 -4.23 0.53 0.13
CA PHE A 41 -3.54 1.81 0.28
C PHE A 41 -4.49 2.96 -0.02
N ARG A 42 -4.88 3.71 1.02
CA ARG A 42 -5.71 4.91 0.91
C ARG A 42 -4.78 6.13 1.02
N CYS A 43 -4.26 6.58 -0.13
CA CYS A 43 -3.55 7.85 -0.16
C CYS A 43 -4.56 8.97 0.16
N PRO A 44 -4.33 9.83 1.18
CA PRO A 44 -5.15 11.02 1.35
C PRO A 44 -5.06 11.86 0.06
N PRO A 45 -6.15 12.53 -0.36
CA PRO A 45 -6.06 13.49 -1.45
C PRO A 45 -4.92 14.45 -1.10
N ALA A 46 -4.00 14.66 -2.05
CA ALA A 46 -3.08 15.78 -1.95
C ALA A 46 -3.97 17.00 -1.68
N LEU A 47 -3.77 17.67 -0.55
CA LEU A 47 -4.47 18.90 -0.23
C LEU A 47 -4.41 19.77 -1.49
N VAL A 48 -5.59 20.04 -2.07
CA VAL A 48 -5.77 20.95 -3.19
C VAL A 48 -5.41 22.35 -2.74
#